data_AF-A0A538RD10-F1
#
_entry.id   AF-A0A538RD10-F1
#
_cell.length_a   1.000
_cell.length_b   1.000
_cell.length_c   1.000
_cell.angle_alpha   90.00
_cell.angle_beta   90.00
_cell.angle_gamma   90.00
#
_symmetry.space_group_name_H-M   'P 1'
#
loop_
_entity.id
_entity.type
_entity.pdbx_description
1 polymer ?
#
loop_
_entity_poly.entity_id
_entity_poly.type
_entity_poly.pdbx_seq_one_letter_code
_entity_poly.pdbx_strand_id
1 'polypeptide(L)'
;MIPPTVFVTDGHQRPALAIVRSLGRRGIRVLVGEEQAVSLASVSRYCARHVTYPSPYRHPEAFGAWLSAFVRREHVDVVIPVSDVTTRRVSQHRAALARDSAVVVPSVEAFDALSDKWSLLQRAADCGIPIPRTHLVDGIAGLKDVVPRVDYPAVV
;
A
#
# COMPACT_ATOMS: atom_id res chain seq x y z
N MET A 1 -1.74 -30.41 -7.05
CA MET A 1 -1.64 -29.02 -7.51
C MET A 1 -0.77 -28.28 -6.49
N ILE A 2 0.29 -27.60 -6.91
CA ILE A 2 1.12 -26.80 -6.00
C ILE A 2 0.30 -25.57 -5.59
N PRO A 3 0.15 -25.27 -4.29
CA PRO A 3 -0.62 -24.10 -3.84
C PRO A 3 0.08 -22.81 -4.29
N PRO A 4 -0.67 -21.76 -4.66
CA PRO A 4 -0.07 -20.50 -5.09
C PRO A 4 0.72 -19.84 -3.94
N THR A 5 1.75 -19.09 -4.32
CA THR A 5 2.61 -18.30 -3.44
C THR A 5 2.22 -16.84 -3.52
N VAL A 6 1.81 -16.27 -2.39
CA VAL A 6 1.42 -14.86 -2.28
C VAL A 6 2.46 -14.11 -1.45
N PHE A 7 2.94 -12.98 -1.96
CA PHE A 7 3.78 -12.05 -1.24
C PHE A 7 2.97 -10.89 -0.69
N VAL A 8 3.03 -10.67 0.62
CA VAL A 8 2.33 -9.58 1.33
C VAL A 8 3.37 -8.63 1.91
N THR A 9 3.31 -7.35 1.55
CA THR A 9 4.22 -6.32 2.08
C THR A 9 3.73 -5.74 3.41
N ASP A 10 4.55 -4.88 4.01
CA ASP A 10 4.24 -4.11 5.22
C ASP A 10 3.77 -5.03 6.37
N GLY A 11 4.53 -6.10 6.64
CA GLY A 11 4.17 -7.10 7.64
C GLY A 11 3.89 -6.54 9.04
N HIS A 12 4.34 -5.34 9.37
CA HIS A 12 4.03 -4.69 10.65
C HIS A 12 2.59 -4.13 10.70
N GLN A 13 1.94 -3.95 9.56
CA GLN A 13 0.60 -3.43 9.45
C GLN A 13 -0.44 -4.49 9.84
N ARG A 14 -1.48 -4.07 10.59
CA ARG A 14 -2.57 -4.96 11.01
C ARG A 14 -3.31 -5.63 9.82
N PRO A 15 -3.56 -4.93 8.69
CA PRO A 15 -4.13 -5.58 7.51
C PRO A 15 -3.25 -6.69 6.94
N ALA A 16 -1.92 -6.55 6.96
CA ALA A 16 -1.01 -7.61 6.49
C ALA A 16 -1.22 -8.91 7.29
N LEU A 17 -1.29 -8.83 8.62
CA LEU A 17 -1.58 -9.99 9.47
C LEU A 17 -2.95 -10.62 9.15
N ALA A 18 -3.97 -9.80 8.90
CA ALA A 18 -5.31 -10.28 8.53
C ALA A 18 -5.28 -11.04 7.18
N ILE A 19 -4.59 -10.48 6.18
CA ILE A 19 -4.40 -11.10 4.86
C ILE A 19 -3.67 -12.44 5.01
N VAL A 20 -2.52 -12.46 5.70
CA VAL A 20 -1.71 -13.67 5.93
C VAL A 20 -2.53 -14.78 6.60
N ARG A 21 -3.30 -14.44 7.64
CA ARG A 21 -4.16 -15.42 8.33
C ARG A 21 -5.30 -15.91 7.45
N SER A 22 -5.91 -15.02 6.66
CA SER A 22 -7.01 -15.39 5.74
C SER A 22 -6.55 -16.36 4.66
N LEU A 23 -5.40 -16.07 4.03
CA LEU A 23 -4.81 -16.89 2.97
C LEU A 23 -4.26 -18.21 3.52
N GLY A 24 -3.50 -18.18 4.61
CA GLY A 24 -2.91 -19.39 5.17
C GLY A 24 -3.94 -20.38 5.72
N ARG A 25 -5.09 -19.92 6.22
CA ARG A 25 -6.22 -20.80 6.59
C ARG A 25 -6.78 -21.59 5.39
N ARG A 26 -6.53 -21.13 4.17
CA ARG A 26 -6.92 -21.78 2.92
C ARG A 26 -5.79 -22.61 2.29
N GLY A 27 -4.68 -22.80 3.02
CA GLY A 27 -3.54 -23.58 2.54
C GLY A 27 -2.67 -22.86 1.51
N ILE A 28 -2.85 -21.55 1.32
CA ILE A 28 -2.03 -20.74 0.42
C ILE A 28 -0.68 -20.45 1.10
N ARG A 29 0.42 -20.57 0.33
CA ARG A 29 1.76 -20.25 0.83
C ARG A 29 1.92 -18.73 0.88
N VAL A 30 2.18 -18.17 2.05
CA VAL A 30 2.30 -16.72 2.22
C VAL A 30 3.73 -16.33 2.62
N LEU A 31 4.36 -15.49 1.81
CA LEU A 31 5.63 -14.82 2.09
C LEU A 31 5.31 -13.42 2.63
N VAL A 32 5.94 -13.03 3.73
CA VAL A 32 5.75 -11.72 4.36
C VAL A 32 6.99 -10.88 4.18
N GLY A 33 6.82 -9.64 3.73
CA GLY A 33 7.89 -8.65 3.60
C GLY A 33 7.74 -7.51 4.60
N GLU A 34 8.85 -7.04 5.16
CA GLU A 34 8.93 -5.83 6.00
C GLU A 34 10.33 -5.23 5.91
N GLU A 35 10.52 -3.95 6.23
CA GLU A 35 11.84 -3.35 6.36
C GLU A 35 12.62 -3.93 7.55
N GLN A 36 11.92 -4.25 8.65
CA GLN A 36 12.51 -4.81 9.87
C GLN A 36 12.61 -6.35 9.85
N ALA A 37 13.57 -6.87 10.62
CA ALA A 37 13.85 -8.31 10.73
C ALA A 37 12.69 -9.14 11.31
N VAL A 38 11.77 -8.50 12.05
CA VAL A 38 10.57 -9.14 12.61
C VAL A 38 9.39 -8.19 12.42
N SER A 39 8.23 -8.74 12.08
CA SER A 39 7.00 -7.98 11.89
C SER A 39 5.81 -8.67 12.54
N LEU A 40 4.71 -7.93 12.71
CA LEU A 40 3.48 -8.46 13.31
C LEU A 40 2.94 -9.67 12.54
N ALA A 41 3.02 -9.64 11.21
CA ALA A 41 2.57 -10.71 10.34
C ALA A 41 3.58 -11.85 10.22
N SER A 42 4.88 -11.59 10.39
CA SER A 42 5.93 -12.61 10.22
C SER A 42 5.90 -13.69 11.29
N VAL A 43 5.42 -13.37 12.50
CA VAL A 43 5.29 -14.32 13.63
C VAL A 43 4.00 -15.15 13.57
N SER A 44 3.14 -14.92 12.58
CA SER A 44 1.96 -15.74 12.35
C SER A 44 2.37 -17.16 11.98
N ARG A 45 1.71 -18.18 12.54
CA ARG A 45 1.88 -19.59 12.09
C ARG A 45 1.59 -19.81 10.59
N TYR A 46 0.93 -18.86 9.95
CA TYR A 46 0.58 -18.87 8.52
C TYR A 46 1.59 -18.14 7.64
N CYS A 47 2.60 -17.49 8.24
CA CYS A 47 3.74 -16.97 7.50
C CYS A 47 4.66 -18.14 7.15
N ALA A 48 4.80 -18.45 5.86
CA ALA A 48 5.68 -19.52 5.40
C ALA A 48 7.15 -19.08 5.45
N ARG A 49 7.41 -17.78 5.21
CA ARG A 49 8.74 -17.17 5.29
C ARG A 49 8.64 -15.66 5.41
N HIS A 50 9.51 -15.10 6.25
CA HIS A 50 9.76 -13.66 6.34
C HIS A 50 10.94 -13.24 5.48
N VAL A 51 10.84 -12.07 4.86
CA VAL A 51 11.94 -11.45 4.11
C VAL A 51 12.02 -9.96 4.39
N THR A 52 13.25 -9.43 4.37
CA THR A 52 13.48 -8.00 4.48
C THR A 52 13.73 -7.37 3.11
N TYR A 53 13.29 -6.13 2.94
CA TYR A 53 13.47 -5.36 1.70
C TYR A 53 13.94 -3.93 1.95
N PRO A 54 14.53 -3.25 0.94
CA PRO A 54 14.84 -1.83 1.04
C PRO A 54 13.60 -0.98 1.29
N SER A 55 13.72 0.10 2.06
CA SER A 55 12.57 0.97 2.35
C SER A 55 11.89 1.48 1.07
N PRO A 56 10.59 1.20 0.84
CA PRO A 56 9.85 1.73 -0.31
C PRO A 56 9.64 3.26 -0.21
N TYR A 57 9.82 3.82 0.99
CA TYR A 57 9.79 5.26 1.23
C TYR A 57 11.15 5.91 0.97
N ARG A 58 12.23 5.43 1.62
CA ARG A 58 13.57 6.05 1.55
C ARG A 58 14.36 5.67 0.30
N HIS A 59 14.15 4.46 -0.23
CA HIS A 59 14.93 3.88 -1.33
C HIS A 59 14.02 3.23 -2.39
N PRO A 60 13.17 4.03 -3.06
CA PRO A 60 12.09 3.51 -3.90
C PRO A 60 12.57 2.69 -5.09
N GLU A 61 13.61 3.14 -5.80
CA GLU A 61 14.18 2.40 -6.92
C GLU A 61 14.81 1.07 -6.49
N ALA A 62 15.49 1.08 -5.33
CA ALA A 62 16.07 -0.13 -4.76
C ALA A 62 14.98 -1.14 -4.36
N PHE A 63 13.86 -0.66 -3.80
CA PHE A 63 12.70 -1.49 -3.50
C PHE A 63 12.10 -2.11 -4.77
N GLY A 64 11.90 -1.33 -5.83
CA GLY A 64 11.34 -1.81 -7.10
C GLY A 64 12.22 -2.88 -7.77
N ALA A 65 13.53 -2.63 -7.82
CA ALA A 65 14.51 -3.58 -8.36
C ALA A 65 14.55 -4.87 -7.52
N TRP A 66 14.58 -4.73 -6.19
CA TRP A 66 14.53 -5.86 -5.26
C TRP A 66 13.25 -6.68 -5.45
N LEU A 67 12.09 -6.03 -5.52
CA LEU A 67 10.78 -6.69 -5.63
C LEU A 67 10.69 -7.50 -6.92
N SER A 68 11.14 -6.93 -8.04
CA SER A 68 11.14 -7.62 -9.33
C SER A 68 12.04 -8.85 -9.31
N ALA A 69 13.24 -8.75 -8.71
CA ALA A 69 14.14 -9.88 -8.56
C ALA A 69 13.60 -10.94 -7.59
N PHE A 70 12.96 -10.50 -6.51
CA PHE A 70 12.34 -11.35 -5.49
C PHE A 70 11.20 -12.18 -6.08
N VAL A 71 10.27 -11.55 -6.79
CA VAL A 71 9.13 -12.21 -7.44
C VAL A 71 9.59 -13.32 -8.37
N ARG A 72 10.59 -13.06 -9.22
CA ARG A 72 11.16 -14.09 -10.11
C ARG A 72 11.82 -15.23 -9.35
N ARG A 73 12.66 -14.91 -8.37
CA ARG A 73 13.43 -15.93 -7.64
C ARG A 73 12.53 -16.87 -6.82
N GLU A 74 11.51 -16.32 -6.18
CA GLU A 74 10.63 -17.08 -5.29
C GLU A 74 9.38 -17.62 -6.00
N HIS A 75 9.23 -17.36 -7.31
CA HIS A 75 8.06 -17.73 -8.11
C HIS A 75 6.76 -17.26 -7.43
N VAL A 76 6.70 -15.96 -7.12
CA VAL A 76 5.52 -15.35 -6.49
C VAL A 76 4.41 -15.25 -7.54
N ASP A 77 3.26 -15.86 -7.25
CA ASP A 77 2.10 -15.82 -8.14
C ASP A 77 1.30 -14.52 -8.00
N VAL A 78 1.27 -13.94 -6.78
CA VAL A 78 0.52 -12.71 -6.49
C VAL A 78 1.30 -11.81 -5.53
N VAL A 79 1.41 -10.52 -5.86
CA VAL A 79 1.89 -9.48 -4.95
C VAL A 79 0.70 -8.69 -4.40
N ILE A 80 0.59 -8.61 -3.07
CA ILE A 80 -0.42 -7.82 -2.35
C ILE A 80 0.31 -6.73 -1.55
N PRO A 81 0.37 -5.49 -2.07
CA PRO A 81 0.81 -4.37 -1.27
C PRO A 81 -0.24 -3.99 -0.24
N VAL A 82 0.20 -3.50 0.92
CA VAL A 82 -0.70 -3.24 2.06
C VAL A 82 -0.80 -1.75 2.41
N SER A 83 0.28 -1.00 2.29
CA SER A 83 0.29 0.45 2.55
C SER A 83 0.15 1.25 1.25
N ASP A 84 -0.22 2.53 1.37
CA ASP A 84 -0.25 3.46 0.23
C ASP A 84 1.13 3.57 -0.42
N VAL A 85 2.20 3.56 0.39
CA VAL A 85 3.59 3.63 -0.10
C VAL A 85 3.91 2.42 -0.96
N THR A 86 3.71 1.19 -0.47
CA THR A 86 4.00 -0.02 -1.25
C THR A 86 3.04 -0.19 -2.41
N THR A 87 1.76 0.18 -2.27
CA THR A 87 0.77 0.13 -3.35
C THR A 87 1.21 1.01 -4.51
N ARG A 88 1.59 2.26 -4.22
CA ARG A 88 2.13 3.18 -5.23
C ARG A 88 3.37 2.62 -5.91
N ARG A 89 4.33 2.07 -5.16
CA ARG A 89 5.56 1.48 -5.74
C ARG A 89 5.24 0.27 -6.62
N VAL A 90 4.36 -0.61 -6.18
CA VAL A 90 3.92 -1.76 -6.98
C VAL A 90 3.21 -1.30 -8.25
N SER A 91 2.37 -0.26 -8.19
CA SER A 91 1.74 0.35 -9.37
C SER A 91 2.76 0.92 -10.35
N GLN A 92 3.82 1.58 -9.87
CA GLN A 92 4.91 2.10 -10.71
C GLN A 92 5.65 0.99 -11.48
N HIS A 93 5.83 -0.18 -10.86
CA HIS A 93 6.52 -1.32 -11.46
C HIS A 93 5.57 -2.38 -12.05
N ARG A 94 4.27 -2.07 -12.14
CA ARG A 94 3.21 -3.03 -12.53
C ARG A 94 3.52 -3.75 -13.84
N ALA A 95 3.98 -3.04 -14.87
CA ALA A 95 4.28 -3.63 -16.17
C ALA A 95 5.44 -4.64 -16.15
N ALA A 96 6.44 -4.41 -15.29
CA ALA A 96 7.55 -5.34 -15.12
C ALA A 96 7.12 -6.56 -14.30
N LEU A 97 6.39 -6.35 -13.20
CA LEU A 97 5.92 -7.41 -12.30
C LEU A 97 4.86 -8.32 -12.96
N ALA A 98 3.98 -7.76 -13.80
CA ALA A 98 2.92 -8.48 -14.49
C ALA A 98 3.41 -9.58 -15.44
N ARG A 99 4.72 -9.63 -15.74
CA ARG A 99 5.34 -10.69 -16.54
C ARG A 99 5.51 -11.99 -15.75
N ASP A 100 5.70 -11.88 -14.43
CA ASP A 100 6.10 -12.98 -13.56
C ASP A 100 5.07 -13.25 -12.45
N SER A 101 4.21 -12.29 -12.11
CA SER A 101 3.22 -12.35 -11.03
C SER A 101 1.95 -11.60 -11.41
N ALA A 102 0.80 -12.05 -10.91
CA ALA A 102 -0.38 -11.19 -10.86
C ALA A 102 -0.14 -10.02 -9.90
N VAL A 103 -0.58 -8.83 -10.32
CA VAL A 103 -0.45 -7.59 -9.55
C VAL A 103 -1.82 -6.95 -9.41
N VAL A 104 -2.33 -6.91 -8.18
CA VAL A 104 -3.70 -6.47 -7.88
C VAL A 104 -3.69 -5.02 -7.38
N VAL A 105 -3.29 -4.10 -8.26
CA VAL A 105 -3.23 -2.66 -7.98
C VAL A 105 -3.76 -1.84 -9.16
N PRO A 106 -4.31 -0.63 -8.91
CA PRO A 106 -4.64 0.31 -9.98
C PRO A 106 -3.38 0.79 -10.72
N SER A 107 -3.57 1.49 -11.85
CA SER A 107 -2.46 2.21 -12.48
C SER A 107 -1.90 3.27 -11.53
N VAL A 108 -0.64 3.68 -11.72
CA VAL A 108 -0.02 4.70 -10.88
C VAL A 108 -0.76 6.03 -11.00
N GLU A 109 -1.26 6.36 -12.19
CA GLU A 109 -2.03 7.59 -12.44
C GLU A 109 -3.35 7.58 -11.69
N ALA A 110 -4.08 6.45 -11.71
CA ALA A 110 -5.33 6.30 -10.98
C ALA A 110 -5.10 6.33 -9.46
N PHE A 111 -4.00 5.74 -8.98
CA PHE A 111 -3.61 5.81 -7.58
C PHE A 111 -3.28 7.24 -7.16
N ASP A 112 -2.37 7.92 -7.87
CA ASP A 112 -1.93 9.28 -7.56
C ASP A 112 -3.09 10.28 -7.61
N ALA A 113 -4.03 10.10 -8.54
CA ALA A 113 -5.21 10.95 -8.66
C ALA A 113 -6.14 10.92 -7.43
N LEU A 114 -6.06 9.88 -6.59
CA LEU A 114 -6.95 9.64 -5.44
C LEU A 114 -6.22 9.61 -4.09
N SER A 115 -4.89 9.65 -4.09
CA SER A 115 -4.08 9.55 -2.86
C SER A 115 -3.99 10.86 -2.09
N ASP A 116 -4.07 11.99 -2.79
CA ASP A 116 -4.14 13.30 -2.16
C ASP A 116 -5.56 13.60 -1.71
N LYS A 117 -5.77 13.82 -0.41
CA LYS A 117 -7.11 14.04 0.17
C LYS A 117 -7.81 15.25 -0.44
N TRP A 118 -7.07 16.33 -0.70
CA TRP A 118 -7.66 17.52 -1.30
C TRP A 118 -8.17 17.22 -2.71
N SER A 119 -7.31 16.67 -3.56
CA SER A 119 -7.64 16.29 -4.94
C SER A 119 -8.78 15.26 -4.99
N LEU A 120 -8.79 14.28 -4.08
CA LEU A 120 -9.86 13.29 -3.96
C LEU A 120 -11.22 13.95 -3.68
N LEU A 121 -11.26 14.89 -2.72
CA LEU A 121 -12.49 15.60 -2.37
C LEU A 121 -12.99 16.51 -3.50
N GLN A 122 -12.09 17.20 -4.20
CA GLN A 122 -12.47 17.99 -5.39
C GLN A 122 -13.09 17.10 -6.47
N ARG A 123 -12.47 15.95 -6.78
CA ARG A 123 -13.03 14.99 -7.75
C ARG A 123 -14.37 14.41 -7.32
N ALA A 124 -14.55 14.14 -6.03
CA ALA A 124 -15.83 13.68 -5.51
C ALA A 124 -16.93 14.73 -5.74
N ALA A 125 -16.63 16.01 -5.48
CA ALA A 125 -17.55 17.11 -5.75
C ALA A 125 -17.88 17.26 -7.25
N ASP A 126 -16.89 17.14 -8.14
CA ASP A 126 -17.10 17.18 -9.60
C ASP A 126 -18.02 16.04 -10.09
N CYS A 127 -17.97 14.88 -9.42
CA CYS A 127 -18.86 13.75 -9.66
C CYS A 127 -20.25 13.88 -8.98
N GLY A 128 -20.54 15.01 -8.31
CA GLY A 128 -21.80 15.21 -7.58
C GLY A 128 -21.90 14.41 -6.28
N ILE A 129 -20.79 13.90 -5.75
CA ILE A 129 -20.75 13.18 -4.47
C ILE A 129 -20.63 14.23 -3.35
N PRO A 130 -21.53 14.24 -2.35
CA PRO A 130 -21.43 15.17 -1.22
C PRO A 130 -20.12 14.96 -0.44
N ILE A 131 -19.43 16.07 -0.13
CA ILE A 131 -18.19 16.08 0.66
C ILE A 131 -18.38 16.89 1.95
N PRO A 132 -17.61 16.60 3.03
CA PRO A 132 -17.57 17.49 4.18
C PRO A 132 -16.99 18.86 3.79
N ARG A 133 -17.45 19.93 4.45
CA ARG A 133 -16.85 21.26 4.32
C ARG A 133 -15.36 21.15 4.66
N THR A 134 -14.52 21.41 3.66
CA THR A 134 -13.06 21.22 3.73
C THR A 134 -12.39 22.46 3.18
N HIS A 135 -11.34 22.91 3.86
CA HIS A 135 -10.55 24.07 3.45
C HIS A 135 -9.13 23.62 3.13
N LEU A 136 -8.60 24.04 1.98
CA LEU A 136 -7.18 23.89 1.68
C LEU A 136 -6.41 24.93 2.49
N VAL A 137 -5.41 24.47 3.25
CA VAL A 137 -4.53 25.32 4.05
C VAL A 137 -3.11 25.06 3.60
N ASP A 138 -2.45 26.09 3.05
CA ASP A 138 -1.04 26.00 2.69
C ASP A 138 -0.16 26.43 3.87
N GLY A 139 0.19 25.44 4.70
CA GLY A 139 1.03 25.64 5.88
C GLY A 139 0.39 26.45 7.00
N ILE A 140 1.14 26.62 8.09
CA ILE A 140 0.64 27.25 9.33
C ILE A 140 0.20 28.71 9.09
N ALA A 141 0.87 29.43 8.18
CA ALA A 141 0.53 30.83 7.89
C ALA A 141 -0.88 30.99 7.32
N GLY A 142 -1.31 30.06 6.45
CA GLY A 142 -2.64 30.07 5.83
C GLY A 142 -3.79 29.76 6.79
N LEU A 143 -3.51 29.24 8.00
CA LEU A 143 -4.56 28.95 8.98
C LEU A 143 -5.33 30.21 9.39
N LYS A 144 -4.66 31.36 9.46
CA LYS A 144 -5.26 32.62 9.92
C LYS A 144 -6.48 33.03 9.08
N ASP A 145 -6.45 32.72 7.79
CA ASP A 145 -7.53 33.08 6.85
C ASP A 145 -8.71 32.09 6.91
N VAL A 146 -8.45 30.87 7.38
CA VAL A 146 -9.42 29.78 7.41
C VAL A 146 -10.12 29.66 8.75
N VAL A 147 -9.43 29.88 9.87
CA VAL A 147 -9.98 29.76 11.24
C VAL A 147 -11.32 30.49 11.43
N PRO A 148 -11.53 31.73 10.94
CA PRO A 148 -12.80 32.43 11.11
C PRO A 148 -13.99 31.78 10.35
N ARG A 149 -13.72 30.85 9.43
CA ARG A 149 -14.71 30.18 8.56
C ARG A 149 -15.01 28.74 8.98
N VAL A 150 -14.36 28.26 10.04
CA VAL A 150 -14.46 26.86 10.50
C VAL A 150 -15.42 26.78 11.68
N ASP A 151 -16.40 25.89 11.55
CA ASP A 151 -17.24 25.47 12.68
C ASP A 151 -16.50 24.39 13.50
N TYR A 152 -16.56 24.48 14.82
CA TYR A 152 -15.90 23.54 15.72
C TYR A 152 -16.87 22.49 16.31
N PRO A 153 -16.41 21.25 16.56
CA PRO A 153 -15.03 20.76 16.41
C PRO A 153 -14.64 20.50 14.93
N ALA A 154 -13.34 20.63 14.63
CA ALA A 154 -12.78 20.42 13.29
C ALA A 154 -11.59 19.43 13.32
N VAL A 155 -11.28 18.85 12.16
CA VAL A 155 -10.15 17.91 11.95
C VAL A 155 -9.12 18.58 11.05
N VAL A 156 -7.86 18.51 11.45
CA VAL A 156 -6.69 18.95 10.67
C VAL A 156 -5.92 17.73 10.21
#